data_AF-A0A812YXN2-F1
#
_entry.id   AF-A0A812YXN2-F1
#
_cell.length_a   1.000
_cell.length_b   1.000
_cell.length_c   1.000
_cell.angle_alpha   90.00
_cell.angle_beta   90.00
_cell.angle_gamma   90.00
#
_symmetry.space_group_name_H-M   'P 1'
#
loop_
_entity.id
_entity.type
_entity.pdbx_description
1 polymer ?
#
loop_
_entity_poly.entity_id
_entity_poly.type
_entity_poly.pdbx_seq_one_letter_code
_entity_poly.pdbx_strand_id
1 'polypeptide(L)'
;MSTSAVSHHGVELTSKGVAGQAARTLLAGSLDEPSQRHARRRATLADWRRDLQRQEDEKPDQHRRAKAALAVYTLARVAANVWFLLWPSSRRRYYSDGPDSPSLILDSILRPLITGLGVFVFLYREDRFSANNPLQVWSFAAAFCLTLPVCDLSGEEVLEVVFMPTLLPAYAVTNGASILWEVCCNLLQVHMTTMKLQALGRNRTARVSRMLTKLGTWSLIALFPLWLLGAPLPVWLSVSVCFSCTFLTIGIQCGALILAACSALVKAWGDDDETIRWTACLLLVNSLLILLGPAISFAGLFVLIAHHLGAGGSPRIVVTVDVSFQVCNVLLLSGMVGPRLMNLETLKKIAELSGFGLASKRIAFPGHISRSATDCIVSFPGKYSESWDRAVSSVQKDAYSLACVFLTDADAGLGKHASNPATPGKCWCQQIYGPIPASAYLSVVETSAAEQNSNQKLAFAEADAKAMGQRLLIKQDQGEMEWEQELAEALRDAEKRCAENHELAPWGCQWFEDWKNNVDRAEQHHQTLHVFYFEGCKGKGKMLWDQLSDKQARQDARKSSGLGASQTSEVAYLDKVGLSYVEHDITEFEDFLASHS
;
A
#
# COMPACT_ATOMS: atom_id res chain seq x y z
N MET A 1 -49.47 0.24 28.62
CA MET A 1 -48.60 1.42 28.83
C MET A 1 -47.18 0.95 29.09
N SER A 2 -46.31 1.13 28.10
CA SER A 2 -44.83 1.09 28.10
C SER A 2 -44.39 0.62 26.72
N THR A 3 -44.46 1.56 25.78
CA THR A 3 -43.97 1.48 24.41
C THR A 3 -42.47 1.73 24.43
N SER A 4 -41.65 0.74 24.05
CA SER A 4 -40.25 0.96 23.71
C SER A 4 -40.10 0.88 22.19
N ALA A 5 -39.73 2.01 21.59
CA ALA A 5 -39.47 2.17 20.18
C ALA A 5 -38.02 1.73 19.91
N VAL A 6 -37.85 0.76 19.01
CA VAL A 6 -36.54 0.38 18.47
C VAL A 6 -36.46 0.94 17.06
N SER A 7 -35.48 1.83 16.83
CA SER A 7 -35.24 2.45 15.54
C SER A 7 -34.57 1.45 14.58
N HIS A 8 -35.21 1.24 13.44
CA HIS A 8 -34.63 0.55 12.30
C HIS A 8 -33.92 1.59 11.41
N HIS A 9 -32.63 1.39 11.17
CA HIS A 9 -31.90 2.00 10.04
C HIS A 9 -31.43 0.89 9.11
N GLY A 10 -32.33 0.50 8.20
CA GLY A 10 -31.98 -0.22 6.98
C GLY A 10 -31.79 0.80 5.86
N VAL A 11 -30.63 0.79 5.22
CA VAL A 11 -30.39 1.55 3.98
C VAL A 11 -31.00 0.75 2.83
N GLU A 12 -32.25 1.07 2.50
CA GLU A 12 -32.89 0.69 1.25
C GLU A 12 -32.32 1.57 0.12
N LEU A 13 -31.66 0.94 -0.86
CA LEU A 13 -31.44 1.54 -2.17
C LEU A 13 -32.77 1.55 -2.91
N THR A 14 -33.47 2.67 -2.84
CA THR A 14 -34.69 2.94 -3.59
C THR A 14 -34.36 3.04 -5.08
N SER A 15 -34.78 2.06 -5.87
CA SER A 15 -34.83 2.18 -7.33
C SER A 15 -35.95 3.15 -7.70
N LYS A 16 -35.62 4.43 -7.88
CA LYS A 16 -36.54 5.37 -8.53
C LYS A 16 -36.47 5.21 -10.03
N GLY A 17 -37.52 4.64 -10.59
CA GLY A 17 -37.79 4.64 -12.02
C GLY A 17 -38.03 6.06 -12.51
N VAL A 18 -37.06 6.61 -13.24
CA VAL A 18 -37.21 7.73 -14.18
C VAL A 18 -36.16 7.55 -15.29
N ALA A 19 -36.29 6.50 -16.10
CA ALA A 19 -35.40 6.28 -17.25
C ALA A 19 -36.17 5.78 -18.49
N GLY A 20 -37.44 6.15 -18.61
CA GLY A 20 -38.33 5.68 -19.69
C GLY A 20 -38.65 6.70 -20.80
N GLN A 21 -38.23 7.96 -20.69
CA GLN A 21 -38.71 9.01 -21.60
C GLN A 21 -37.65 9.91 -22.25
N ALA A 22 -36.36 9.76 -21.91
CA ALA A 22 -35.28 10.53 -22.54
C ALA A 22 -34.66 9.85 -23.78
N ALA A 23 -34.97 8.57 -24.04
CA ALA A 23 -34.33 7.77 -25.10
C ALA A 23 -35.04 7.82 -26.48
N ARG A 24 -36.08 8.64 -26.66
CA ARG A 24 -36.84 8.70 -27.93
C ARG A 24 -36.72 10.02 -28.71
N THR A 25 -35.94 10.99 -28.24
CA THR A 25 -35.89 12.33 -28.85
C THR A 25 -34.56 12.65 -29.55
N LEU A 26 -33.63 11.69 -29.69
CA LEU A 26 -32.31 11.91 -30.31
C LEU A 26 -32.09 11.16 -31.65
N LEU A 27 -33.14 10.61 -32.26
CA LEU A 27 -33.08 9.99 -33.59
C LEU A 27 -33.88 10.78 -34.62
N ALA A 28 -33.44 12.02 -34.90
CA ALA A 28 -33.78 12.72 -36.13
C ALA A 28 -32.78 13.88 -36.34
N GLY A 29 -31.77 13.67 -37.17
CA GLY A 29 -30.94 14.78 -37.63
C GLY A 29 -29.65 14.39 -38.33
N SER A 30 -29.63 14.62 -39.64
CA SER A 30 -28.45 14.95 -40.45
C SER A 30 -27.56 13.80 -40.93
N LEU A 31 -27.90 13.31 -42.13
CA LEU A 31 -26.94 12.88 -43.15
C LEU A 31 -26.09 14.10 -43.57
N ASP A 32 -24.76 14.04 -43.43
CA ASP A 32 -23.80 14.33 -44.52
C ASP A 32 -22.33 14.37 -44.04
N GLU A 33 -21.46 13.96 -44.98
CA GLU A 33 -19.99 13.93 -45.06
C GLU A 33 -19.15 12.83 -44.35
N PRO A 34 -18.33 12.07 -45.12
CA PRO A 34 -17.38 11.10 -44.59
C PRO A 34 -16.09 11.81 -44.14
N SER A 35 -16.07 12.29 -42.91
CA SER A 35 -14.82 12.68 -42.24
C SER A 35 -13.97 11.42 -42.04
N GLN A 36 -12.80 11.36 -42.71
CA GLN A 36 -11.76 10.37 -42.49
C GLN A 36 -11.30 10.41 -41.03
N ARG A 37 -12.01 9.69 -40.17
CA ARG A 37 -11.51 9.31 -38.86
C ARG A 37 -10.37 8.33 -39.10
N HIS A 38 -9.15 8.80 -38.91
CA HIS A 38 -8.00 7.92 -38.72
C HIS A 38 -8.36 6.90 -37.65
N ALA A 39 -8.65 5.67 -38.08
CA ALA A 39 -8.75 4.53 -37.21
C ALA A 39 -7.43 4.46 -36.44
N ARG A 40 -7.44 4.86 -35.16
CA ARG A 40 -6.37 4.59 -34.20
C ARG A 40 -6.24 3.09 -34.12
N ARG A 41 -5.40 2.53 -35.00
CA ARG A 41 -4.90 1.17 -34.89
C ARG A 41 -4.23 1.10 -33.53
N ARG A 42 -4.78 0.28 -32.62
CA ARG A 42 -4.21 0.06 -31.28
C ARG A 42 -2.77 -0.41 -31.47
N ALA A 43 -1.83 0.38 -30.97
CA ALA A 43 -0.43 -0.01 -30.91
C ALA A 43 -0.34 -1.31 -30.11
N THR A 44 0.24 -2.34 -30.72
CA THR A 44 0.40 -3.64 -30.08
C THR A 44 1.53 -3.57 -29.05
N LEU A 45 1.58 -4.54 -28.13
CA LEU A 45 2.66 -4.63 -27.12
C LEU A 45 4.06 -4.75 -27.77
N ALA A 46 4.12 -5.25 -29.00
CA ALA A 46 5.32 -5.30 -29.84
C ALA A 46 5.69 -3.93 -30.45
N ASP A 47 4.73 -3.01 -30.61
CA ASP A 47 5.00 -1.63 -31.03
C ASP A 47 5.54 -0.82 -29.83
N TRP A 48 4.98 -1.02 -28.63
CA TRP A 48 5.49 -0.39 -27.41
C TRP A 48 6.91 -0.85 -27.04
N ARG A 49 7.24 -2.14 -27.19
CA ARG A 49 8.62 -2.63 -27.01
C ARG A 49 9.58 -2.01 -28.01
N ARG A 50 9.16 -1.84 -29.26
CA ARG A 50 9.97 -1.20 -30.30
C ARG A 50 10.14 0.30 -30.05
N ASP A 51 9.14 0.97 -29.50
CA ASP A 51 9.26 2.39 -29.14
C ASP A 51 10.12 2.60 -27.88
N LEU A 52 10.10 1.67 -26.91
CA LEU A 52 11.03 1.64 -25.78
C LEU A 52 12.48 1.41 -26.24
N GLN A 53 12.71 0.43 -27.12
CA GLN A 53 14.05 0.20 -27.69
C GLN A 53 14.52 1.38 -28.56
N ARG A 54 13.63 2.00 -29.35
CA ARG A 54 13.96 3.23 -30.08
C ARG A 54 14.29 4.40 -29.15
N GLN A 55 13.61 4.53 -28.02
CA GLN A 55 13.94 5.56 -27.02
C GLN A 55 15.29 5.31 -26.33
N GLU A 56 15.68 4.04 -26.13
CA GLU A 56 17.02 3.69 -25.64
C GLU A 56 18.11 4.00 -26.68
N ASP A 57 17.83 3.75 -27.97
CA ASP A 57 18.78 3.96 -29.06
C ASP A 57 18.92 5.45 -29.48
N GLU A 58 17.89 6.29 -29.31
CA GLU A 58 17.86 7.68 -29.81
C GLU A 58 18.33 8.76 -28.81
N LYS A 59 18.59 8.45 -27.53
CA LYS A 59 18.83 9.48 -26.48
C LYS A 59 20.24 9.67 -25.88
N PRO A 60 21.37 9.17 -26.45
CA PRO A 60 22.69 9.40 -25.83
C PRO A 60 23.08 10.89 -25.75
N ASP A 61 22.62 11.72 -26.70
CA ASP A 61 22.97 13.14 -26.75
C ASP A 61 22.19 14.02 -25.78
N GLN A 62 20.91 13.73 -25.54
CA GLN A 62 20.11 14.46 -24.54
C GLN A 62 20.66 14.21 -23.13
N HIS A 63 21.08 12.97 -22.87
CA HIS A 63 21.69 12.59 -21.60
C HIS A 63 23.06 13.26 -21.39
N ARG A 64 23.88 13.37 -22.45
CA ARG A 64 25.14 14.15 -22.39
C ARG A 64 24.90 15.63 -22.13
N ARG A 65 23.87 16.23 -22.73
CA ARG A 65 23.52 17.65 -22.52
C ARG A 65 23.01 17.91 -21.09
N ALA A 66 22.20 17.02 -20.53
CA ALA A 66 21.75 17.13 -19.14
C ALA A 66 22.93 17.01 -18.15
N LYS A 67 23.87 16.09 -18.41
CA LYS A 67 25.12 15.96 -17.62
C LYS A 67 25.96 17.23 -17.65
N ALA A 68 26.17 17.78 -18.84
CA ALA A 68 26.92 19.01 -19.02
C ALA A 68 26.23 20.20 -18.32
N ALA A 69 24.91 20.34 -18.49
CA ALA A 69 24.14 21.41 -17.86
C ALA A 69 24.20 21.35 -16.33
N LEU A 70 24.11 20.14 -15.74
CA LEU A 70 24.20 20.00 -14.29
C LEU A 70 25.61 20.20 -13.77
N ALA A 71 26.65 19.69 -14.45
CA ALA A 71 28.04 19.95 -14.08
C ALA A 71 28.33 21.46 -14.12
N VAL A 72 27.85 22.16 -15.15
CA VAL A 72 27.94 23.63 -15.25
C VAL A 72 27.17 24.31 -14.12
N TYR A 73 25.97 23.85 -13.78
CA TYR A 73 25.20 24.40 -12.65
C TYR A 73 25.92 24.23 -11.31
N THR A 74 26.45 23.04 -11.01
CA THR A 74 27.18 22.78 -9.77
C THR A 74 28.47 23.60 -9.70
N LEU A 75 29.24 23.66 -10.80
CA LEU A 75 30.45 24.48 -10.87
C LEU A 75 30.13 25.97 -10.75
N ALA A 76 29.05 26.45 -11.37
CA ALA A 76 28.60 27.82 -11.26
C ALA A 76 28.19 28.18 -9.81
N ARG A 77 27.53 27.27 -9.09
CA ARG A 77 27.21 27.48 -7.67
C ARG A 77 28.45 27.51 -6.77
N VAL A 78 29.38 26.58 -6.97
CA VAL A 78 30.66 26.60 -6.24
C VAL A 78 31.41 27.89 -6.54
N ALA A 79 31.51 28.29 -7.81
CA ALA A 79 32.17 29.53 -8.21
C ALA A 79 31.48 30.77 -7.63
N ALA A 80 30.14 30.82 -7.61
CA ALA A 80 29.39 31.92 -7.00
C ALA A 80 29.66 32.01 -5.49
N ASN A 81 29.57 30.91 -4.76
CA ASN A 81 29.85 30.90 -3.32
C ASN A 81 31.31 31.31 -3.04
N VAL A 82 32.28 30.79 -3.80
CA VAL A 82 33.71 31.18 -3.67
C VAL A 82 33.93 32.66 -4.04
N TRP A 83 33.24 33.18 -5.06
CA TRP A 83 33.32 34.59 -5.42
C TRP A 83 32.85 35.50 -4.28
N PHE A 84 31.73 35.16 -3.65
CA PHE A 84 31.23 35.91 -2.48
C PHE A 84 32.15 35.81 -1.27
N LEU A 85 32.89 34.70 -1.09
CA LEU A 85 33.94 34.62 -0.07
C LEU A 85 35.10 35.58 -0.31
N LEU A 86 35.45 35.80 -1.58
CA LEU A 86 36.54 36.69 -1.98
C LEU A 86 36.11 38.16 -1.98
N TRP A 87 34.80 38.44 -1.94
CA TRP A 87 34.26 39.79 -2.02
C TRP A 87 34.55 40.60 -0.73
N PRO A 88 35.24 41.77 -0.83
CA PRO A 88 35.76 42.49 0.33
C PRO A 88 34.74 42.92 1.39
N SER A 89 33.50 43.25 0.99
CA SER A 89 32.45 43.68 1.92
C SER A 89 31.77 42.50 2.65
N SER A 90 31.71 41.32 2.04
CA SER A 90 31.24 40.09 2.69
C SER A 90 32.31 39.53 3.63
N ARG A 91 33.59 39.65 3.23
CA ARG A 91 34.75 39.29 4.06
C ARG A 91 34.76 39.96 5.43
N ARG A 92 34.29 41.21 5.52
CA ARG A 92 34.28 41.98 6.78
C ARG A 92 33.20 41.51 7.77
N ARG A 93 32.12 40.87 7.28
CA ARG A 93 31.03 40.33 8.11
C ARG A 93 31.28 38.90 8.59
N TYR A 94 31.99 38.09 7.79
CA TYR A 94 32.18 36.66 8.08
C TYR A 94 33.47 36.32 8.84
N TYR A 95 34.42 37.26 8.97
CA TYR A 95 35.74 37.02 9.56
C TYR A 95 35.85 37.36 11.05
N SER A 96 34.79 37.22 11.85
CA SER A 96 35.00 37.18 13.32
C SER A 96 35.80 35.95 13.74
N ASP A 97 35.68 34.86 12.98
CA ASP A 97 36.21 33.52 13.33
C ASP A 97 37.52 33.16 12.59
N GLY A 98 38.08 34.09 11.82
CA GLY A 98 39.33 33.90 11.08
C GLY A 98 39.20 33.15 9.72
N PRO A 99 40.18 33.31 8.81
CA PRO A 99 40.18 32.74 7.45
C PRO A 99 40.08 31.21 7.39
N ASP A 100 40.53 30.54 8.44
CA ASP A 100 40.71 29.08 8.45
C ASP A 100 39.52 28.33 9.04
N SER A 101 38.36 29.00 9.22
CA SER A 101 37.18 28.36 9.80
C SER A 101 36.66 27.25 8.86
N PRO A 102 36.64 25.97 9.31
CA PRO A 102 36.17 24.86 8.50
C PRO A 102 34.70 24.99 8.06
N SER A 103 33.91 25.80 8.78
CA SER A 103 32.53 26.16 8.41
C SER A 103 32.44 26.80 7.02
N LEU A 104 33.44 27.58 6.63
CA LEU A 104 33.48 28.33 5.37
C LEU A 104 33.60 27.41 4.16
N ILE A 105 34.49 26.42 4.28
CA ILE A 105 34.75 25.39 3.26
C ILE A 105 33.54 24.48 3.11
N LEU A 106 32.96 24.05 4.25
CA LEU A 106 31.77 23.21 4.28
C LEU A 106 30.58 23.86 3.56
N ASP A 107 30.32 25.14 3.82
CA ASP A 107 29.15 25.83 3.29
C ASP A 107 29.33 26.23 1.82
N SER A 108 30.53 26.67 1.44
CA SER A 108 30.78 27.23 0.11
C SER A 108 31.09 26.19 -0.95
N ILE A 109 31.60 25.02 -0.54
CA ILE A 109 32.06 23.97 -1.45
C ILE A 109 31.28 22.68 -1.24
N LEU A 110 31.23 22.16 -0.01
CA LEU A 110 30.67 20.82 0.23
C LEU A 110 29.15 20.79 -0.01
N ARG A 111 28.40 21.79 0.48
CA ARG A 111 26.94 21.82 0.33
C ARG A 111 26.46 21.88 -1.14
N PRO A 112 26.99 22.75 -2.02
CA PRO A 112 26.66 22.73 -3.45
C PRO A 112 27.05 21.43 -4.15
N LEU A 113 28.17 20.82 -3.75
CA LEU A 113 28.61 19.54 -4.31
C LEU A 113 27.65 18.42 -3.93
N ILE A 114 27.22 18.33 -2.66
CA ILE A 114 26.29 17.28 -2.20
C ILE A 114 24.92 17.44 -2.84
N THR A 115 24.36 18.66 -2.85
CA THR A 115 23.06 18.93 -3.49
C THR A 115 23.10 18.74 -5.00
N GLY A 116 24.18 19.19 -5.66
CA GLY A 116 24.45 18.96 -7.07
C GLY A 116 24.61 17.48 -7.41
N LEU A 117 25.36 16.72 -6.59
CA LEU A 117 25.50 15.27 -6.74
C LEU A 117 24.17 14.54 -6.54
N GLY A 118 23.34 14.99 -5.59
CA GLY A 118 22.01 14.46 -5.36
C GLY A 118 21.13 14.54 -6.61
N VAL A 119 21.03 15.73 -7.22
CA VAL A 119 20.31 15.91 -8.50
C VAL A 119 20.98 15.14 -9.63
N PHE A 120 22.31 15.08 -9.64
CA PHE A 120 23.05 14.31 -10.65
C PHE A 120 22.67 12.85 -10.61
N VAL A 121 22.54 12.24 -9.44
CA VAL A 121 22.13 10.84 -9.35
C VAL A 121 20.73 10.63 -9.96
N PHE A 122 19.79 11.54 -9.74
CA PHE A 122 18.46 11.51 -10.38
C PHE A 122 18.52 11.64 -11.90
N LEU A 123 19.27 12.61 -12.43
CA LEU A 123 19.40 12.81 -13.88
C LEU A 123 20.26 11.73 -14.57
N TYR A 124 21.27 11.21 -13.88
CA TYR A 124 22.15 10.16 -14.38
C TYR A 124 21.42 8.83 -14.52
N ARG A 125 20.43 8.58 -13.66
CA ARG A 125 19.60 7.37 -13.72
C ARG A 125 18.17 7.69 -14.16
N GLU A 126 18.01 8.57 -15.15
CA GLU A 126 16.69 8.92 -15.71
C GLU A 126 15.98 7.68 -16.29
N ASP A 127 16.73 6.67 -16.75
CA ASP A 127 16.24 5.34 -17.14
C ASP A 127 15.45 4.64 -16.01
N ARG A 128 15.78 4.98 -14.75
CA ARG A 128 15.11 4.44 -13.56
C ARG A 128 13.98 5.33 -13.07
N PHE A 129 13.88 6.55 -13.58
CA PHE A 129 12.84 7.49 -13.24
C PHE A 129 11.60 7.23 -14.11
N SER A 130 10.48 6.99 -13.46
CA SER A 130 9.19 6.84 -14.07
C SER A 130 8.30 7.97 -13.59
N ALA A 131 7.86 8.81 -14.52
CA ALA A 131 6.87 9.86 -14.24
C ALA A 131 5.53 9.29 -13.74
N ASN A 132 5.27 8.00 -14.00
CA ASN A 132 4.09 7.29 -13.52
C ASN A 132 4.25 6.76 -12.08
N ASN A 133 5.47 6.76 -11.54
CA ASN A 133 5.71 6.36 -10.17
C ASN A 133 5.68 7.59 -9.24
N PRO A 134 4.62 7.76 -8.43
CA PRO A 134 4.48 8.94 -7.58
C PRO A 134 5.64 9.09 -6.59
N LEU A 135 6.22 7.98 -6.08
CA LEU A 135 7.37 8.05 -5.17
C LEU A 135 8.58 8.72 -5.83
N GLN A 136 8.83 8.41 -7.10
CA GLN A 136 9.96 8.98 -7.82
C GLN A 136 9.71 10.45 -8.16
N VAL A 137 8.50 10.80 -8.60
CA VAL A 137 8.10 12.19 -8.84
C VAL A 137 8.29 13.05 -7.59
N TRP A 138 7.82 12.58 -6.43
CA TRP A 138 8.00 13.29 -5.17
C TRP A 138 9.46 13.34 -4.71
N SER A 139 10.24 12.29 -4.98
CA SER A 139 11.68 12.29 -4.68
C SER A 139 12.45 13.29 -5.53
N PHE A 140 12.07 13.42 -6.80
CA PHE A 140 12.62 14.42 -7.71
C PHE A 140 12.23 15.83 -7.27
N ALA A 141 10.96 16.06 -6.91
CA ALA A 141 10.52 17.33 -6.35
C ALA A 141 11.28 17.68 -5.05
N ALA A 142 11.51 16.70 -4.17
CA ALA A 142 12.31 16.88 -2.95
C ALA A 142 13.78 17.21 -3.27
N ALA A 143 14.40 16.52 -4.22
CA ALA A 143 15.75 16.83 -4.66
C ALA A 143 15.84 18.27 -5.21
N PHE A 144 14.89 18.70 -6.05
CA PHE A 144 14.83 20.07 -6.55
C PHE A 144 14.66 21.09 -5.42
N CYS A 145 13.76 20.82 -4.47
CA CYS A 145 13.58 21.66 -3.28
C CYS A 145 14.90 21.82 -2.52
N LEU A 146 15.61 20.71 -2.27
CA LEU A 146 16.92 20.69 -1.60
C LEU A 146 18.02 21.44 -2.37
N THR A 147 17.88 21.62 -3.68
CA THR A 147 18.85 22.38 -4.49
C THR A 147 18.57 23.87 -4.59
N LEU A 148 17.45 24.36 -4.05
CA LEU A 148 17.20 25.79 -4.05
C LEU A 148 18.31 26.50 -3.24
N PRO A 149 18.89 27.61 -3.74
CA PRO A 149 19.99 28.31 -3.08
C PRO A 149 19.55 29.13 -1.86
N VAL A 150 18.36 28.85 -1.32
CA VAL A 150 17.69 29.66 -0.27
C VAL A 150 18.52 29.73 1.01
N CYS A 151 19.40 28.75 1.24
CA CYS A 151 20.27 28.70 2.41
C CYS A 151 21.77 28.78 2.07
N ASP A 152 22.14 29.03 0.81
CA ASP A 152 23.54 29.24 0.43
C ASP A 152 23.98 30.68 0.73
N LEU A 153 25.27 30.86 1.04
CA LEU A 153 25.88 32.17 1.22
C LEU A 153 25.58 33.12 0.04
N SER A 154 25.68 32.59 -1.19
CA SER A 154 25.37 33.35 -2.41
C SER A 154 23.89 33.74 -2.54
N GLY A 155 22.98 32.89 -2.06
CA GLY A 155 21.54 33.19 -2.07
C GLY A 155 21.16 34.26 -1.05
N GLU A 156 21.74 34.19 0.15
CA GLU A 156 21.57 35.22 1.19
C GLU A 156 22.01 36.60 0.69
N GLU A 157 23.20 36.69 0.09
CA GLU A 157 23.74 37.96 -0.43
C GLU A 157 22.91 38.50 -1.61
N VAL A 158 22.45 37.64 -2.52
CA VAL A 158 21.55 38.06 -3.60
C VAL A 158 20.22 38.55 -3.05
N LEU A 159 19.62 37.86 -2.08
CA LEU A 159 18.39 38.31 -1.43
C LEU A 159 18.61 39.63 -0.70
N GLU A 160 19.72 39.81 -0.01
CA GLU A 160 20.06 41.07 0.64
C GLU A 160 20.16 42.21 -0.40
N VAL A 161 20.91 42.03 -1.48
CA VAL A 161 21.06 43.04 -2.54
C VAL A 161 19.74 43.38 -3.23
N VAL A 162 18.90 42.37 -3.51
CA VAL A 162 17.62 42.56 -4.21
C VAL A 162 16.56 43.19 -3.31
N PHE A 163 16.51 42.83 -2.02
CA PHE A 163 15.45 43.26 -1.09
C PHE A 163 15.84 44.42 -0.17
N MET A 164 17.10 44.85 -0.16
CA MET A 164 17.59 46.07 0.54
C MET A 164 16.72 47.33 0.36
N PRO A 165 16.04 47.59 -0.78
CA PRO A 165 15.18 48.77 -0.93
C PRO A 165 13.85 48.73 -0.16
N THR A 166 13.46 47.58 0.43
CA THR A 166 12.12 47.39 1.02
C THR A 166 12.09 47.54 2.55
N LEU A 167 10.93 47.91 3.11
CA LEU A 167 10.70 48.12 4.55
C LEU A 167 10.89 46.87 5.43
N LEU A 168 10.96 45.67 4.84
CA LEU A 168 11.23 44.45 5.58
C LEU A 168 12.75 44.28 5.74
N PRO A 169 13.25 44.08 6.96
CA PRO A 169 14.66 43.73 7.18
C PRO A 169 15.00 42.51 6.32
N ALA A 170 16.02 42.59 5.46
CA ALA A 170 16.44 41.49 4.59
C ALA A 170 16.64 40.16 5.35
N TYR A 171 17.10 40.25 6.61
CA TYR A 171 17.23 39.13 7.55
C TYR A 171 15.90 38.39 7.81
N ALA A 172 14.78 39.09 7.90
CA ALA A 172 13.48 38.47 8.15
C ALA A 172 13.02 37.65 6.93
N VAL A 173 13.34 38.12 5.72
CA VAL A 173 13.01 37.45 4.46
C VAL A 173 13.85 36.18 4.28
N THR A 174 15.17 36.26 4.48
CA THR A 174 16.06 35.08 4.35
C THR A 174 15.74 34.00 5.38
N ASN A 175 15.45 34.40 6.62
CA ASN A 175 15.02 33.47 7.66
C ASN A 175 13.66 32.84 7.40
N GLY A 176 12.68 33.65 7.01
CA GLY A 176 11.35 33.14 6.64
C GLY A 176 11.44 32.13 5.50
N ALA A 177 12.28 32.41 4.50
CA ALA A 177 12.53 31.51 3.39
C ALA A 177 13.23 30.21 3.83
N SER A 178 14.23 30.29 4.72
CA SER A 178 14.93 29.12 5.27
C SER A 178 14.00 28.23 6.11
N ILE A 179 13.17 28.83 6.97
CA ILE A 179 12.18 28.11 7.77
C ILE A 179 11.15 27.43 6.87
N LEU A 180 10.65 28.13 5.86
CA LEU A 180 9.70 27.57 4.90
C LEU A 180 10.31 26.39 4.14
N TRP A 181 11.55 26.55 3.68
CA TRP A 181 12.30 25.51 2.99
C TRP A 181 12.48 24.26 3.87
N GLU A 182 12.87 24.44 5.13
CA GLU A 182 13.06 23.34 6.09
C GLU A 182 11.75 22.57 6.35
N VAL A 183 10.64 23.31 6.53
CA VAL A 183 9.31 22.73 6.71
C VAL A 183 8.90 21.94 5.45
N CYS A 184 9.13 22.50 4.26
CA CYS A 184 8.82 21.83 3.00
C CYS A 184 9.60 20.51 2.84
N CYS A 185 10.90 20.50 3.12
CA CYS A 185 11.74 19.31 3.00
C CYS A 185 11.28 18.21 3.96
N ASN A 186 11.00 18.55 5.22
CA ASN A 186 10.50 17.62 6.21
C ASN A 186 9.11 17.06 5.86
N LEU A 187 8.19 17.90 5.36
CA LEU A 187 6.87 17.45 4.89
C LEU A 187 6.97 16.49 3.71
N LEU A 188 7.85 16.78 2.73
CA LEU A 188 8.10 15.90 1.60
C LEU A 188 8.66 14.55 2.06
N GLN A 189 9.62 14.56 3.01
CA GLN A 189 10.18 13.35 3.59
C GLN A 189 9.12 12.48 4.29
N VAL A 190 8.27 13.07 5.13
CA VAL A 190 7.17 12.38 5.81
C VAL A 190 6.17 11.81 4.80
N HIS A 191 5.88 12.55 3.73
CA HIS A 191 5.00 12.11 2.66
C HIS A 191 5.57 10.90 1.90
N MET A 192 6.82 10.98 1.45
CA MET A 192 7.50 9.88 0.76
C MET A 192 7.57 8.62 1.62
N THR A 193 7.89 8.78 2.90
CA THR A 193 7.93 7.68 3.87
C THR A 193 6.55 7.04 4.04
N THR A 194 5.49 7.85 4.07
CA THR A 194 4.11 7.36 4.12
C THR A 194 3.76 6.52 2.89
N MET A 195 4.11 6.98 1.68
CA MET A 195 3.89 6.20 0.45
C MET A 195 4.66 4.88 0.49
N LYS A 196 5.89 4.88 1.01
CA LYS A 196 6.69 3.67 1.17
C LYS A 196 6.04 2.67 2.14
N LEU A 197 5.48 3.15 3.24
CA LEU A 197 4.72 2.30 4.17
C LEU A 197 3.47 1.70 3.53
N GLN A 198 2.79 2.44 2.65
CA GLN A 198 1.65 1.91 1.88
C GLN A 198 2.09 0.81 0.92
N ALA A 199 3.22 1.01 0.23
CA ALA A 199 3.81 0.00 -0.65
C ALA A 199 4.22 -1.28 0.11
N LEU A 200 4.62 -1.15 1.37
CA LEU A 200 4.88 -2.27 2.28
C LEU A 200 3.62 -2.91 2.89
N GLY A 201 2.41 -2.51 2.47
CA GLY A 201 1.15 -3.05 2.98
C GLY A 201 0.75 -2.53 4.37
N ARG A 202 1.52 -1.59 4.97
CA ARG A 202 1.25 -1.01 6.30
C ARG A 202 0.21 0.11 6.25
N ASN A 203 -0.95 -0.18 5.66
CA ASN A 203 -2.01 0.80 5.38
C ASN A 203 -2.56 1.50 6.64
N ARG A 204 -2.64 0.79 7.77
CA ARG A 204 -3.08 1.37 9.05
C ARG A 204 -2.10 2.40 9.56
N THR A 205 -0.81 2.06 9.62
CA THR A 205 0.28 2.96 10.01
C THR A 205 0.31 4.19 9.12
N ALA A 206 0.27 4.01 7.80
CA ALA A 206 0.23 5.12 6.85
C ALA A 206 -0.99 6.03 7.01
N ARG A 207 -2.15 5.49 7.40
CA ARG A 207 -3.35 6.29 7.70
C ARG A 207 -3.15 7.15 8.95
N VAL A 208 -2.62 6.56 10.03
CA VAL A 208 -2.32 7.28 11.28
C VAL A 208 -1.29 8.39 11.03
N SER A 209 -0.19 8.10 10.33
CA SER A 209 0.82 9.09 9.96
C SER A 209 0.23 10.26 9.16
N ARG A 210 -0.68 9.99 8.21
CA ARG A 210 -1.38 11.05 7.46
C ARG A 210 -2.27 11.92 8.34
N MET A 211 -2.99 11.32 9.29
CA MET A 211 -3.84 12.07 10.22
C MET A 211 -3.00 12.98 11.12
N LEU A 212 -1.91 12.48 11.69
CA LEU A 212 -0.98 13.26 12.52
C LEU A 212 -0.29 14.37 11.73
N THR A 213 0.14 14.10 10.50
CA THR A 213 0.75 15.11 9.62
C THR A 213 -0.24 16.23 9.31
N LYS A 214 -1.49 15.89 8.98
CA LYS A 214 -2.55 16.88 8.77
C LYS A 214 -2.80 17.71 10.02
N LEU A 215 -2.90 17.07 11.19
CA LEU A 215 -3.11 17.77 12.46
C LEU A 215 -1.97 18.76 12.77
N GLY A 216 -0.71 18.35 12.57
CA GLY A 216 0.45 19.21 12.73
C GLY A 216 0.43 20.39 11.73
N THR A 217 0.14 20.11 10.46
CA THR A 217 0.08 21.14 9.41
C THR A 217 -1.04 22.16 9.67
N TRP A 218 -2.23 21.71 10.08
CA TRP A 218 -3.33 22.60 10.44
C TRP A 218 -2.99 23.48 11.65
N SER A 219 -2.29 22.92 12.65
CA SER A 219 -1.81 23.68 13.80
C SER A 219 -0.83 24.77 13.38
N LEU A 220 0.05 24.49 12.41
CA LEU A 220 0.98 25.46 11.83
C LEU A 220 0.27 26.55 11.02
N ILE A 221 -0.75 26.20 10.22
CA ILE A 221 -1.54 27.18 9.47
C ILE A 221 -2.31 28.10 10.42
N ALA A 222 -2.85 27.55 11.52
CA ALA A 222 -3.56 28.33 12.53
C ALA A 222 -2.65 29.30 13.30
N LEU A 223 -1.34 29.02 13.38
CA LEU A 223 -0.35 29.91 14.01
C LEU A 223 -0.17 31.23 13.26
N PHE A 224 -0.25 31.21 11.93
CA PHE A 224 0.03 32.39 11.11
C PHE A 224 -0.86 33.61 11.45
N PRO A 225 -2.20 33.51 11.51
CA PRO A 225 -3.04 34.63 11.92
C PRO A 225 -2.88 35.01 13.40
N LEU A 226 -2.59 34.06 14.29
CA LEU A 226 -2.38 34.35 15.72
C LEU A 226 -1.07 35.11 15.95
N TRP A 227 -0.04 34.81 15.17
CA TRP A 227 1.22 35.55 15.15
C TRP A 227 1.02 36.99 14.67
N LEU A 228 0.24 37.20 13.61
CA LEU A 228 -0.12 38.53 13.12
C LEU A 228 -0.88 39.38 14.14
N LEU A 229 -1.62 38.74 15.05
CA LEU A 229 -2.38 39.41 16.12
C LEU A 229 -1.57 39.63 17.41
N GLY A 230 -0.31 39.21 17.47
CA GLY A 230 0.58 39.45 18.62
C GLY A 230 0.21 38.70 19.91
N ALA A 231 -0.56 37.61 19.83
CA ALA A 231 -0.96 36.84 21.01
C ALA A 231 0.12 35.79 21.40
N PRO A 232 0.78 35.88 22.57
CA PRO A 232 1.95 35.04 22.89
C PRO A 232 1.61 33.63 23.39
N LEU A 233 0.53 33.46 24.16
CA LEU A 233 0.15 32.17 24.77
C LEU A 233 -0.31 31.11 23.72
N PRO A 234 -1.11 31.47 22.70
CA PRO A 234 -1.55 30.54 21.67
C PRO A 234 -0.40 30.02 20.79
N VAL A 235 0.70 30.78 20.69
CA VAL A 235 1.83 30.44 19.83
C VAL A 235 2.61 29.24 20.39
N TRP A 236 2.94 29.26 21.68
CA TRP A 236 3.69 28.15 22.31
C TRP A 236 2.92 26.83 22.30
N LEU A 237 1.61 26.87 22.54
CA LEU A 237 0.77 25.67 22.53
C LEU A 237 0.72 25.05 21.13
N SER A 238 0.43 25.84 20.10
CA SER A 238 0.35 25.34 18.73
C SER A 238 1.70 24.87 18.18
N VAL A 239 2.80 25.54 18.55
CA VAL A 239 4.16 25.05 18.26
C VAL A 239 4.36 23.69 18.93
N SER A 240 4.07 23.56 20.22
CA SER A 240 4.21 22.28 20.94
C SER A 240 3.39 21.15 20.33
N VAL A 241 2.15 21.43 19.91
CA VAL A 241 1.28 20.45 19.22
C VAL A 241 1.87 20.05 17.86
N CYS A 242 2.32 21.01 17.07
CA CYS A 242 2.93 20.75 15.76
C CYS A 242 4.19 19.86 15.90
N PHE A 243 5.06 20.18 16.85
CA PHE A 243 6.25 19.41 17.16
C PHE A 243 5.89 17.99 17.63
N SER A 244 4.96 17.86 18.58
CA SER A 244 4.53 16.55 19.10
C SER A 244 3.95 15.66 18.00
N CYS A 245 3.10 16.22 17.12
CA CYS A 245 2.55 15.48 15.98
C CYS A 245 3.64 15.03 15.00
N THR A 246 4.63 15.89 14.74
CA THR A 246 5.74 15.61 13.84
C THR A 246 6.62 14.48 14.37
N PHE A 247 7.08 14.58 15.62
CA PHE A 247 7.91 13.55 16.24
C PHE A 247 7.16 12.22 16.42
N LEU A 248 5.88 12.26 16.78
CA LEU A 248 5.07 11.05 16.85
C LEU A 248 4.92 10.39 15.48
N THR A 249 4.73 11.19 14.42
CA THR A 249 4.67 10.68 13.05
C THR A 249 5.98 10.00 12.65
N ILE A 250 7.11 10.68 12.87
CA ILE A 250 8.45 10.15 12.57
C ILE A 250 8.73 8.88 13.36
N GLY A 251 8.41 8.86 14.66
CA GLY A 251 8.59 7.69 15.53
C GLY A 251 7.77 6.49 15.05
N ILE A 252 6.50 6.69 14.69
CA ILE A 252 5.64 5.64 14.14
C ILE A 252 6.19 5.13 12.80
N GLN A 253 6.63 6.03 11.92
CA GLN A 253 7.18 5.66 10.61
C GLN A 253 8.48 4.86 10.75
N CYS A 254 9.41 5.35 11.58
CA CYS A 254 10.68 4.72 11.87
C CYS A 254 10.47 3.32 12.48
N GLY A 255 9.66 3.21 13.53
CA GLY A 255 9.36 1.92 14.17
C GLY A 255 8.76 0.90 13.19
N ALA A 256 7.83 1.33 12.32
CA ALA A 256 7.26 0.45 11.31
C ALA A 256 8.27 -0.02 10.26
N LEU A 257 9.18 0.85 9.83
CA LEU A 257 10.24 0.49 8.88
C LEU A 257 11.30 -0.41 9.51
N ILE A 258 11.71 -0.15 10.76
CA ILE A 258 12.64 -1.03 11.51
C ILE A 258 12.04 -2.43 11.63
N LEU A 259 10.77 -2.54 12.05
CA LEU A 259 10.12 -3.83 12.17
C LEU A 259 10.06 -4.57 10.83
N ALA A 260 9.69 -3.87 9.75
CA ALA A 260 9.67 -4.46 8.41
C ALA A 260 11.08 -4.92 7.96
N ALA A 261 12.11 -4.10 8.18
CA ALA A 261 13.49 -4.42 7.84
C ALA A 261 14.02 -5.60 8.65
N CYS A 262 13.80 -5.62 9.97
CA CYS A 262 14.22 -6.71 10.85
C CYS A 262 13.52 -8.03 10.49
N SER A 263 12.21 -8.02 10.27
CA SER A 263 11.47 -9.22 9.83
C SER A 263 11.99 -9.75 8.49
N ALA A 264 12.30 -8.86 7.55
CA ALA A 264 12.89 -9.23 6.28
C ALA A 264 14.31 -9.80 6.43
N LEU A 265 15.16 -9.20 7.26
CA LEU A 265 16.52 -9.67 7.52
C LEU A 265 16.53 -11.06 8.17
N VAL A 266 15.66 -11.30 9.15
CA VAL A 266 15.57 -12.61 9.81
C VAL A 266 15.19 -13.70 8.82
N LYS A 267 14.21 -13.44 7.94
CA LYS A 267 13.78 -14.41 6.91
C LYS A 267 14.81 -14.60 5.81
N ALA A 268 15.42 -13.51 5.34
CA ALA A 268 16.47 -13.54 4.32
C ALA A 268 17.82 -14.08 4.82
N TRP A 269 17.96 -14.40 6.12
CA TRP A 269 19.10 -15.16 6.62
C TRP A 269 18.92 -16.66 6.36
N GLY A 270 17.67 -17.14 6.32
CA GLY A 270 17.36 -18.54 5.99
C GLY A 270 17.44 -18.83 4.49
N ASP A 271 17.07 -17.84 3.66
CA ASP A 271 17.14 -17.93 2.21
C ASP A 271 18.41 -17.23 1.71
N ASP A 272 19.27 -17.91 0.93
CA ASP A 272 20.53 -17.35 0.41
C ASP A 272 20.39 -16.14 -0.55
N ASP A 273 19.24 -15.45 -0.58
CA ASP A 273 18.98 -14.27 -1.42
C ASP A 273 19.68 -13.01 -0.91
N GLU A 274 20.89 -12.76 -1.42
CA GLU A 274 21.70 -11.57 -1.16
C GLU A 274 20.95 -10.25 -1.49
N THR A 275 20.04 -10.26 -2.47
CA THR A 275 19.31 -9.06 -2.90
C THR A 275 18.32 -8.60 -1.84
N ILE A 276 17.61 -9.54 -1.21
CA ILE A 276 16.67 -9.24 -0.13
C ILE A 276 17.43 -8.73 1.09
N ARG A 277 18.55 -9.37 1.46
CA ARG A 277 19.41 -8.93 2.57
C ARG A 277 19.87 -7.49 2.37
N TRP A 278 20.40 -7.15 1.20
CA TRP A 278 20.88 -5.80 0.93
C TRP A 278 19.75 -4.76 0.95
N THR A 279 18.58 -5.10 0.39
CA THR A 279 17.41 -4.21 0.39
C THR A 279 16.90 -3.97 1.81
N ALA A 280 16.87 -5.01 2.65
CA ALA A 280 16.46 -4.89 4.04
C ALA A 280 17.48 -4.08 4.88
N CYS A 281 18.79 -4.22 4.63
CA CYS A 281 19.81 -3.34 5.20
C CYS A 281 19.60 -1.88 4.79
N LEU A 282 19.34 -1.59 3.52
CA LEU A 282 19.06 -0.23 3.05
C LEU A 282 17.77 0.32 3.67
N LEU A 283 16.75 -0.52 3.89
CA LEU A 283 15.52 -0.12 4.58
C LEU A 283 15.79 0.23 6.05
N LEU A 284 16.66 -0.53 6.72
CA LEU A 284 17.09 -0.24 8.09
C LEU A 284 17.86 1.07 8.17
N VAL A 285 18.85 1.29 7.29
CA VAL A 285 19.58 2.57 7.22
C VAL A 285 18.62 3.73 6.97
N ASN A 286 17.68 3.58 6.04
CA ASN A 286 16.66 4.57 5.75
C ASN A 286 15.80 4.89 7.00
N SER A 287 15.38 3.88 7.76
CA SER A 287 14.62 4.09 8.99
C SER A 287 15.37 4.92 10.03
N LEU A 288 16.68 4.73 10.16
CA LEU A 288 17.52 5.53 11.04
C LEU A 288 17.66 6.97 10.55
N LEU A 289 17.81 7.17 9.23
CA LEU A 289 17.90 8.50 8.62
C LEU A 289 16.58 9.29 8.74
N ILE A 290 15.43 8.61 8.69
CA ILE A 290 14.12 9.24 8.92
C ILE A 290 14.01 9.83 10.32
N LEU A 291 14.63 9.20 11.32
CA LEU A 291 14.67 9.73 12.68
C LEU A 291 15.73 10.85 12.82
N LEU A 292 16.92 10.61 12.27
CA LEU A 292 18.07 11.49 12.45
C LEU A 292 17.94 12.81 11.68
N GLY A 293 17.38 12.80 10.47
CA GLY A 293 17.21 14.01 9.64
C GLY A 293 16.44 15.11 10.38
N PRO A 294 15.15 14.90 10.73
CA PRO A 294 14.37 15.89 11.44
C PRO A 294 14.98 16.30 12.78
N ALA A 295 15.63 15.38 13.50
CA ALA A 295 16.33 15.71 14.75
C ALA A 295 17.47 16.71 14.52
N ILE A 296 18.25 16.54 13.45
CA ILE A 296 19.30 17.49 13.04
C ILE A 296 18.68 18.79 12.53
N SER A 297 17.62 18.75 11.72
CA SER A 297 16.87 19.94 11.29
C SER A 297 16.40 20.78 12.47
N PHE A 298 15.83 20.14 13.49
CA PHE A 298 15.40 20.81 14.71
C PHE A 298 16.59 21.38 15.48
N ALA A 299 17.69 20.64 15.61
CA ALA A 299 18.90 21.19 16.22
C ALA A 299 19.40 22.43 15.45
N GLY A 300 19.39 22.39 14.11
CA GLY A 300 19.73 23.53 13.26
C GLY A 300 18.82 24.72 13.50
N LEU A 301 17.50 24.49 13.56
CA LEU A 301 16.51 25.52 13.85
C LEU A 301 16.72 26.14 15.25
N PHE A 302 16.98 25.33 16.28
CA PHE A 302 17.25 25.85 17.63
C PHE A 302 18.54 26.66 17.70
N VAL A 303 19.60 26.24 16.99
CA VAL A 303 20.84 27.02 16.92
C VAL A 303 20.60 28.34 16.18
N LEU A 304 19.80 28.34 15.11
CA LEU A 304 19.41 29.56 14.39
C LEU A 304 18.62 30.53 15.31
N ILE A 305 17.65 30.01 16.06
CA ILE A 305 16.88 30.81 17.03
C ILE A 305 17.80 31.35 18.14
N ALA A 306 18.68 30.52 18.69
CA ALA A 306 19.61 30.93 19.74
C ALA A 306 20.58 32.02 19.25
N HIS A 307 21.06 31.91 18.02
CA HIS A 307 21.86 32.95 17.37
C HIS A 307 21.10 34.28 17.28
N HIS A 308 19.80 34.25 16.94
CA HIS A 308 18.97 35.46 16.95
C HIS A 308 18.75 36.07 18.32
N LEU A 309 18.81 35.26 19.38
CA LEU A 309 18.74 35.73 20.76
C LEU A 309 20.11 36.22 21.29
N GLY A 310 21.13 36.28 20.44
CA GLY A 310 22.46 36.77 20.80
C GLY A 310 23.37 35.73 21.47
N ALA A 311 22.99 34.45 21.48
CA ALA A 311 23.86 33.37 21.92
C ALA A 311 24.83 33.01 20.78
N GLY A 312 26.09 33.45 20.89
CA GLY A 312 27.11 33.28 19.86
C GLY A 312 27.41 31.82 19.53
N GLY A 313 27.25 31.46 18.26
CA GLY A 313 27.63 30.17 17.67
C GLY A 313 27.25 30.14 16.20
N SER A 314 28.08 29.54 15.34
CA SER A 314 27.84 29.50 13.89
C SER A 314 26.81 28.41 13.52
N PRO A 315 25.58 28.76 13.11
CA PRO A 315 24.49 27.80 12.80
C PRO A 315 24.74 26.96 11.54
N ARG A 316 25.73 27.32 10.72
CA ARG A 316 25.80 26.89 9.32
C ARG A 316 26.30 25.46 9.11
N ILE A 317 27.18 24.97 9.99
CA ILE A 317 27.64 23.58 9.92
C ILE A 317 26.46 22.62 10.12
N VAL A 318 25.58 22.92 11.09
CA VAL A 318 24.43 22.08 11.40
C VAL A 318 23.45 22.03 10.23
N VAL A 319 23.20 23.16 9.57
CA VAL A 319 22.36 23.23 8.36
C VAL A 319 22.99 22.47 7.19
N THR A 320 24.31 22.56 6.97
CA THR A 320 24.98 21.79 5.90
C THR A 320 24.89 20.29 6.14
N VAL A 321 25.10 19.87 7.38
CA VAL A 321 24.97 18.47 7.78
C VAL A 321 23.53 18.01 7.54
N ASP A 322 22.54 18.80 7.94
CA ASP A 322 21.12 18.49 7.73
C ASP A 322 20.78 18.29 6.25
N VAL A 323 21.11 19.26 5.39
CA VAL A 323 20.90 19.17 3.94
C VAL A 323 21.52 17.88 3.38
N SER A 324 22.72 17.52 3.86
CA SER A 324 23.42 16.32 3.42
C SER A 324 22.67 15.04 3.82
N PHE A 325 22.16 15.00 5.05
CA PHE A 325 21.34 13.91 5.55
C PHE A 325 20.03 13.79 4.77
N GLN A 326 19.36 14.91 4.49
CA GLN A 326 18.11 14.95 3.73
C GLN A 326 18.32 14.47 2.29
N VAL A 327 19.38 14.93 1.60
CA VAL A 327 19.72 14.45 0.25
C VAL A 327 19.97 12.93 0.27
N CYS A 328 20.77 12.44 1.21
CA CYS A 328 21.02 11.00 1.35
C CYS A 328 19.72 10.22 1.60
N ASN A 329 18.84 10.75 2.44
CA ASN A 329 17.56 10.13 2.75
C ASN A 329 16.63 10.09 1.54
N VAL A 330 16.51 11.17 0.76
CA VAL A 330 15.74 11.21 -0.49
C VAL A 330 16.26 10.19 -1.49
N LEU A 331 17.58 10.08 -1.64
CA LEU A 331 18.21 9.09 -2.52
C LEU A 331 17.95 7.64 -2.07
N LEU A 332 17.92 7.38 -0.77
CA LEU A 332 17.60 6.06 -0.21
C LEU A 332 16.09 5.76 -0.23
N LEU A 333 15.23 6.77 -0.05
CA LEU A 333 13.78 6.65 -0.12
C LEU A 333 13.30 6.34 -1.53
N SER A 334 13.91 6.98 -2.53
CA SER A 334 13.59 6.80 -3.95
C SER A 334 14.02 5.45 -4.54
N GLY A 335 14.84 4.66 -3.83
CA GLY A 335 15.42 3.43 -4.35
C GLY A 335 16.49 3.65 -5.43
N MET A 336 17.00 4.88 -5.53
CA MET A 336 18.01 5.30 -6.51
C MET A 336 19.41 4.81 -6.16
N VAL A 337 19.67 4.49 -4.89
CA VAL A 337 20.95 4.00 -4.37
C VAL A 337 20.96 2.47 -4.34
N GLY A 338 21.94 1.86 -5.01
CA GLY A 338 22.12 0.41 -5.07
C GLY A 338 22.60 -0.10 -6.44
N PRO A 339 23.22 -1.30 -6.48
CA PRO A 339 23.75 -1.91 -7.71
C PRO A 339 22.63 -2.32 -8.69
N ARG A 340 21.45 -2.69 -8.19
CA ARG A 340 20.24 -3.01 -8.97
C ARG A 340 19.08 -2.09 -8.58
N LEU A 341 18.08 -1.94 -9.45
CA LEU A 341 16.83 -1.25 -9.08
C LEU A 341 16.33 -1.89 -7.78
N MET A 342 15.95 -1.08 -6.79
CA MET A 342 15.13 -1.57 -5.68
C MET A 342 13.79 -1.96 -6.32
N ASN A 343 13.71 -3.20 -6.81
CA ASN A 343 12.55 -3.67 -7.54
C ASN A 343 11.38 -3.64 -6.56
N LEU A 344 10.27 -3.03 -6.95
CA LEU A 344 9.01 -3.08 -6.21
C LEU A 344 8.63 -4.53 -5.89
N GLU A 345 9.02 -5.50 -6.73
CA GLU A 345 8.93 -6.93 -6.45
C GLU A 345 9.74 -7.35 -5.22
N THR A 346 10.97 -6.85 -5.03
CA THR A 346 11.79 -7.13 -3.83
C THR A 346 11.18 -6.48 -2.59
N LEU A 347 10.69 -5.25 -2.70
CA LEU A 347 9.93 -4.59 -1.61
C LEU A 347 8.64 -5.34 -1.27
N LYS A 348 7.97 -5.90 -2.27
CA LYS A 348 6.77 -6.71 -2.10
C LYS A 348 7.11 -8.08 -1.51
N LYS A 349 8.18 -8.74 -1.95
CA LYS A 349 8.70 -9.96 -1.31
C LYS A 349 9.03 -9.67 0.15
N ILE A 350 9.64 -8.53 0.45
CA ILE A 350 9.86 -8.06 1.82
C ILE A 350 8.53 -7.87 2.57
N ALA A 351 7.50 -7.31 1.93
CA ALA A 351 6.16 -7.15 2.53
C ALA A 351 5.48 -8.51 2.80
N GLU A 352 5.52 -9.43 1.83
CA GLU A 352 5.01 -10.80 1.90
C GLU A 352 5.75 -11.58 2.99
N LEU A 353 7.09 -11.54 2.99
CA LEU A 353 7.94 -12.07 4.05
C LEU A 353 7.66 -11.38 5.39
N SER A 354 7.26 -10.12 5.45
CA SER A 354 6.91 -9.46 6.72
C SER A 354 5.53 -9.87 7.30
N GLY A 355 4.89 -10.92 6.77
CA GLY A 355 3.63 -11.48 7.26
C GLY A 355 2.39 -10.92 6.55
N PHE A 356 2.57 -10.20 5.44
CA PHE A 356 1.47 -9.79 4.56
C PHE A 356 1.41 -10.70 3.34
N GLY A 357 1.25 -11.99 3.59
CA GLY A 357 0.96 -12.97 2.56
C GLY A 357 -0.42 -12.70 1.98
N LEU A 358 -0.49 -12.02 0.83
CA LEU A 358 -1.37 -12.51 -0.22
C LEU A 358 -1.05 -14.00 -0.35
N ALA A 359 -2.04 -14.88 -0.28
CA ALA A 359 -1.92 -16.29 -0.59
C ALA A 359 -1.27 -16.44 -1.99
N SER A 360 0.06 -16.42 -2.05
CA SER A 360 0.81 -16.07 -3.28
C SER A 360 1.08 -17.30 -4.15
N LYS A 361 0.66 -18.47 -3.66
CA LYS A 361 0.57 -19.67 -4.48
C LYS A 361 -0.84 -20.25 -4.31
N ARG A 362 -1.66 -20.09 -5.35
CA ARG A 362 -2.90 -20.84 -5.52
C ARG A 362 -2.54 -22.31 -5.67
N ILE A 363 -2.42 -22.99 -4.55
CA ILE A 363 -2.23 -24.44 -4.50
C ILE A 363 -3.59 -25.00 -4.10
N ALA A 364 -4.19 -25.76 -5.00
CA ALA A 364 -5.35 -26.54 -4.65
C ALA A 364 -4.96 -27.55 -3.56
N PHE A 365 -5.74 -27.59 -2.49
CA PHE A 365 -5.56 -28.53 -1.39
C PHE A 365 -6.80 -29.41 -1.27
N PRO A 366 -6.75 -30.67 -1.73
CA PRO A 366 -7.91 -31.57 -1.74
C PRO A 366 -8.20 -32.21 -0.37
N GLY A 367 -7.46 -31.82 0.68
CA GLY A 367 -7.43 -32.53 1.96
C GLY A 367 -6.33 -33.60 2.02
N HIS A 368 -5.96 -34.00 3.24
CA HIS A 368 -5.00 -35.07 3.52
C HIS A 368 -5.49 -35.92 4.69
N ILE A 369 -5.92 -37.15 4.41
CA ILE A 369 -6.36 -38.10 5.44
C ILE A 369 -5.34 -39.24 5.54
N SER A 370 -4.60 -39.25 6.65
CA SER A 370 -3.61 -40.27 6.96
C SER A 370 -4.25 -41.41 7.75
N ARG A 371 -3.78 -42.65 7.56
CA ARG A 371 -4.27 -43.81 8.34
C ARG A 371 -3.65 -43.90 9.74
N SER A 372 -2.48 -43.29 9.93
CA SER A 372 -1.74 -43.33 11.21
C SER A 372 -2.10 -42.19 12.14
N ALA A 373 -2.74 -41.14 11.64
CA ALA A 373 -3.18 -40.02 12.45
C ALA A 373 -4.32 -40.43 13.40
N THR A 374 -4.28 -39.93 14.62
CA THR A 374 -5.35 -40.08 15.64
C THR A 374 -6.35 -38.94 15.61
N ASP A 375 -5.96 -37.79 15.04
CA ASP A 375 -6.72 -36.55 15.07
C ASP A 375 -6.89 -36.00 13.66
N CYS A 376 -8.04 -35.37 13.39
CA CYS A 376 -8.39 -34.81 12.09
C CYS A 376 -9.01 -33.42 12.23
N ILE A 377 -8.37 -32.41 11.67
CA ILE A 377 -8.97 -31.08 11.54
C ILE A 377 -9.99 -31.13 10.41
N VAL A 378 -11.28 -30.98 10.75
CA VAL A 378 -12.38 -31.05 9.79
C VAL A 378 -12.95 -29.69 9.41
N SER A 379 -12.71 -28.66 10.22
CA SER A 379 -13.09 -27.29 9.88
C SER A 379 -12.06 -26.29 10.43
N PHE A 380 -11.59 -25.39 9.57
CA PHE A 380 -10.54 -24.43 9.90
C PHE A 380 -10.86 -23.03 9.35
N PRO A 381 -10.61 -21.96 10.12
CA PRO A 381 -10.96 -20.60 9.69
C PRO A 381 -9.95 -20.07 8.66
N GLY A 382 -10.35 -20.02 7.39
CA GLY A 382 -9.51 -19.53 6.28
C GLY A 382 -9.04 -18.06 6.39
N LYS A 383 -9.55 -17.29 7.37
CA LYS A 383 -9.05 -15.94 7.70
C LYS A 383 -7.61 -15.95 8.22
N TYR A 384 -7.16 -17.05 8.82
CA TYR A 384 -5.84 -17.18 9.46
C TYR A 384 -4.87 -17.90 8.52
N SER A 385 -4.46 -17.23 7.43
CA SER A 385 -3.65 -17.83 6.36
C SER A 385 -2.32 -18.40 6.85
N GLU A 386 -1.62 -17.72 7.76
CA GLU A 386 -0.34 -18.22 8.31
C GLU A 386 -0.53 -19.51 9.14
N SER A 387 -1.63 -19.60 9.89
CA SER A 387 -1.95 -20.82 10.65
C SER A 387 -2.41 -21.93 9.72
N TRP A 388 -3.15 -21.61 8.67
CA TRP A 388 -3.52 -22.56 7.62
C TRP A 388 -2.30 -23.12 6.88
N ASP A 389 -1.36 -22.28 6.46
CA ASP A 389 -0.14 -22.72 5.76
C ASP A 389 0.71 -23.65 6.64
N ARG A 390 0.79 -23.36 7.94
CA ARG A 390 1.40 -24.27 8.92
C ARG A 390 0.60 -25.55 9.07
N ALA A 391 -0.72 -25.48 9.08
CA ALA A 391 -1.57 -26.67 9.16
C ALA A 391 -1.29 -27.62 7.99
N VAL A 392 -1.26 -27.08 6.77
CA VAL A 392 -0.98 -27.81 5.53
C VAL A 392 0.47 -28.35 5.50
N SER A 393 1.43 -27.61 6.04
CA SER A 393 2.83 -28.05 6.10
C SER A 393 3.03 -29.20 7.10
N SER A 394 2.32 -29.18 8.23
CA SER A 394 2.43 -30.20 9.28
C SER A 394 1.80 -31.53 8.87
N VAL A 395 0.71 -31.53 8.09
CA VAL A 395 0.10 -32.79 7.61
C VAL A 395 0.98 -33.57 6.64
N GLN A 396 1.95 -32.94 5.98
CA GLN A 396 2.93 -33.63 5.13
C GLN A 396 3.85 -34.58 5.92
N LYS A 397 3.89 -34.44 7.25
CA LYS A 397 4.63 -35.32 8.17
C LYS A 397 3.73 -36.39 8.82
N ASP A 398 2.47 -36.51 8.39
CA ASP A 398 1.46 -37.40 8.96
C ASP A 398 1.20 -37.22 10.48
N ALA A 399 1.47 -36.02 11.01
CA ALA A 399 1.23 -35.67 12.42
C ALA A 399 -0.26 -35.74 12.80
N TYR A 400 -1.14 -35.33 11.88
CA TYR A 400 -2.59 -35.40 11.98
C TYR A 400 -3.21 -35.33 10.57
N SER A 401 -4.51 -35.59 10.45
CA SER A 401 -5.27 -35.46 9.19
C SER A 401 -5.88 -34.06 9.05
N LEU A 402 -6.07 -33.59 7.82
CA LEU A 402 -6.74 -32.32 7.51
C LEU A 402 -7.78 -32.56 6.41
N ALA A 403 -9.07 -32.61 6.76
CA ALA A 403 -10.15 -32.86 5.82
C ALA A 403 -10.57 -31.61 5.02
N CYS A 404 -10.17 -30.42 5.48
CA CYS A 404 -10.51 -29.15 4.84
C CYS A 404 -10.03 -29.10 3.38
N VAL A 405 -10.88 -28.55 2.50
CA VAL A 405 -10.64 -28.50 1.05
C VAL A 405 -10.56 -27.06 0.55
N PHE A 406 -9.59 -26.79 -0.32
CA PHE A 406 -9.43 -25.49 -0.98
C PHE A 406 -9.19 -25.69 -2.48
N LEU A 407 -10.21 -25.41 -3.30
CA LEU A 407 -10.15 -25.57 -4.75
C LEU A 407 -9.88 -24.21 -5.41
N THR A 408 -8.75 -24.09 -6.11
CA THR A 408 -8.26 -22.79 -6.60
C THR A 408 -8.32 -22.61 -8.12
N ASP A 409 -8.71 -23.66 -8.84
CA ASP A 409 -8.77 -23.71 -10.30
C ASP A 409 -9.80 -24.75 -10.78
N ALA A 410 -10.11 -24.70 -12.08
CA ALA A 410 -11.12 -25.56 -12.69
C ALA A 410 -10.76 -27.05 -12.65
N ASP A 411 -9.46 -27.38 -12.71
CA ASP A 411 -8.99 -28.77 -12.69
C ASP A 411 -9.24 -29.39 -11.32
N ALA A 412 -8.90 -28.66 -10.26
CA ALA A 412 -9.21 -28.99 -8.87
C ALA A 412 -10.72 -29.05 -8.58
N GLY A 413 -11.55 -28.39 -9.40
CA GLY A 413 -13.01 -28.45 -9.30
C GLY A 413 -13.71 -27.17 -8.91
N LEU A 414 -13.02 -26.02 -8.98
CA LEU A 414 -13.66 -24.72 -8.89
C LEU A 414 -14.75 -24.59 -9.96
N GLY A 415 -15.95 -24.20 -9.56
CA GLY A 415 -17.13 -24.10 -10.44
C GLY A 415 -17.84 -25.43 -10.70
N LYS A 416 -17.33 -26.58 -10.23
CA LYS A 416 -17.99 -27.88 -10.40
C LYS A 416 -19.08 -28.10 -9.35
N HIS A 417 -20.17 -28.73 -9.77
CA HIS A 417 -21.31 -29.08 -8.93
C HIS A 417 -21.36 -30.58 -8.70
N ALA A 418 -21.37 -30.98 -7.43
CA ALA A 418 -21.49 -32.38 -7.02
C ALA A 418 -22.94 -32.74 -6.68
N SER A 419 -23.40 -33.89 -7.16
CA SER A 419 -24.75 -34.42 -6.92
C SER A 419 -25.01 -34.62 -5.43
N ASN A 420 -26.19 -34.22 -4.96
CA ASN A 420 -26.64 -34.44 -3.59
C ASN A 420 -27.46 -35.74 -3.52
N PRO A 421 -26.99 -36.80 -2.85
CA PRO A 421 -27.71 -38.08 -2.74
C PRO A 421 -29.07 -37.93 -2.05
N ALA A 422 -29.23 -36.96 -1.14
CA ALA A 422 -30.48 -36.72 -0.42
C ALA A 422 -31.55 -36.05 -1.30
N THR A 423 -31.16 -35.41 -2.41
CA THR A 423 -32.09 -34.78 -3.36
C THR A 423 -31.70 -35.15 -4.80
N PRO A 424 -32.08 -36.35 -5.28
CA PRO A 424 -31.70 -36.83 -6.60
C PRO A 424 -31.98 -35.81 -7.72
N GLY A 425 -30.99 -35.62 -8.61
CA GLY A 425 -31.04 -34.65 -9.70
C GLY A 425 -30.66 -33.21 -9.31
N LYS A 426 -30.37 -32.95 -8.04
CA LYS A 426 -29.89 -31.65 -7.54
C LYS A 426 -28.47 -31.78 -6.99
N CYS A 427 -27.75 -30.66 -6.95
CA CYS A 427 -26.42 -30.60 -6.34
C CYS A 427 -26.47 -30.04 -4.90
N TRP A 428 -25.36 -30.12 -4.18
CA TRP A 428 -25.28 -29.62 -2.80
C TRP A 428 -25.57 -28.11 -2.66
N CYS A 429 -25.31 -27.30 -3.70
CA CYS A 429 -25.54 -25.84 -3.66
C CYS A 429 -26.95 -25.47 -3.17
N GLN A 430 -27.98 -26.21 -3.60
CA GLN A 430 -29.35 -25.88 -3.22
C GLN A 430 -29.56 -25.98 -1.70
N GLN A 431 -28.90 -26.93 -1.05
CA GLN A 431 -28.99 -27.12 0.40
C GLN A 431 -28.10 -26.13 1.16
N ILE A 432 -26.83 -26.00 0.75
CA ILE A 432 -25.83 -25.24 1.53
C ILE A 432 -25.91 -23.73 1.27
N TYR A 433 -26.37 -23.33 0.09
CA TYR A 433 -26.41 -21.93 -0.32
C TYR A 433 -27.81 -21.41 -0.63
N GLY A 434 -28.77 -22.28 -1.00
CA GLY A 434 -30.03 -21.84 -1.57
C GLY A 434 -29.84 -21.03 -2.86
N PRO A 435 -30.85 -20.22 -3.26
CA PRO A 435 -30.75 -19.33 -4.41
C PRO A 435 -29.66 -18.26 -4.23
N ILE A 436 -28.84 -18.08 -5.26
CA ILE A 436 -27.76 -17.10 -5.32
C ILE A 436 -28.15 -15.92 -6.23
N PRO A 437 -27.90 -14.66 -5.83
CA PRO A 437 -28.23 -13.50 -6.64
C PRO A 437 -27.32 -13.38 -7.87
N ALA A 438 -27.85 -12.74 -8.93
CA ALA A 438 -27.12 -12.46 -10.17
C ALA A 438 -25.79 -11.72 -9.97
N SER A 439 -25.68 -10.86 -8.94
CA SER A 439 -24.43 -10.17 -8.63
C SER A 439 -23.27 -11.10 -8.30
N ALA A 440 -23.52 -12.34 -7.86
CA ALA A 440 -22.48 -13.35 -7.65
C ALA A 440 -21.87 -13.85 -8.97
N TYR A 441 -22.53 -13.63 -10.11
CA TYR A 441 -22.05 -13.97 -11.44
C TYR A 441 -21.25 -12.85 -12.11
N LEU A 442 -21.03 -11.73 -11.41
CA LEU A 442 -20.22 -10.61 -11.87
C LEU A 442 -18.94 -10.53 -11.03
N SER A 443 -17.78 -10.66 -11.69
CA SER A 443 -16.46 -10.42 -11.10
C SER A 443 -15.95 -9.07 -11.57
N VAL A 444 -15.73 -8.13 -10.65
CA VAL A 444 -15.22 -6.79 -10.95
C VAL A 444 -13.78 -6.67 -10.48
N VAL A 445 -12.87 -6.32 -11.38
CA VAL A 445 -11.46 -6.12 -11.07
C VAL A 445 -11.07 -4.69 -11.41
N GLU A 446 -10.66 -3.93 -10.41
CA GLU A 446 -10.02 -2.64 -10.62
C GLU A 446 -8.53 -2.86 -10.93
N THR A 447 -8.09 -2.35 -12.08
CA THR A 447 -6.69 -2.32 -12.51
C THR A 447 -6.29 -0.88 -12.76
N SER A 448 -5.29 -0.38 -12.02
CA SER A 448 -4.67 0.91 -12.34
C SER A 448 -3.44 0.70 -13.21
N ALA A 449 -3.21 1.58 -14.18
CA ALA A 449 -2.02 1.53 -15.04
C ALA A 449 -0.70 1.59 -14.25
N ALA A 450 -0.73 2.10 -13.01
CA ALA A 450 0.42 2.18 -12.11
C ALA A 450 0.68 0.88 -11.32
N GLU A 451 -0.26 -0.06 -11.28
CA GLU A 451 -0.12 -1.28 -10.48
C GLU A 451 0.63 -2.37 -11.27
N GLN A 452 1.90 -2.59 -10.94
CA GLN A 452 2.78 -3.56 -11.63
C GLN A 452 2.25 -5.01 -11.63
N ASN A 453 1.39 -5.39 -10.67
CA ASN A 453 0.79 -6.73 -10.60
C ASN A 453 -0.62 -6.81 -11.22
N SER A 454 -1.08 -5.74 -11.89
CA SER A 454 -2.39 -5.71 -12.56
C SER A 454 -2.56 -6.91 -13.49
N ASN A 455 -1.52 -7.27 -14.26
CA ASN A 455 -1.55 -8.42 -15.17
C ASN A 455 -1.74 -9.76 -14.46
N GLN A 456 -1.04 -10.02 -13.34
CA GLN A 456 -1.16 -11.28 -12.61
C GLN A 456 -2.51 -11.38 -11.91
N LYS A 457 -2.95 -10.29 -11.26
CA LYS A 457 -4.27 -10.20 -10.63
C LYS A 457 -5.39 -10.39 -11.66
N LEU A 458 -5.24 -9.79 -12.84
CA LEU A 458 -6.19 -9.92 -13.93
C LEU A 458 -6.21 -11.36 -14.47
N ALA A 459 -5.06 -11.96 -14.73
CA ALA A 459 -4.98 -13.36 -15.19
C ALA A 459 -5.64 -14.32 -14.19
N PHE A 460 -5.49 -14.09 -12.88
CA PHE A 460 -6.18 -14.88 -11.86
C PHE A 460 -7.70 -14.66 -11.87
N ALA A 461 -8.15 -13.42 -11.97
CA ALA A 461 -9.57 -13.13 -12.03
C ALA A 461 -10.22 -13.64 -13.33
N GLU A 462 -9.49 -13.63 -14.44
CA GLU A 462 -9.89 -14.25 -15.71
C GLU A 462 -10.02 -15.76 -15.57
N ALA A 463 -9.03 -16.43 -14.97
CA ALA A 463 -9.06 -17.86 -14.72
C ALA A 463 -10.24 -18.26 -13.81
N ASP A 464 -10.47 -17.50 -12.74
CA ASP A 464 -11.59 -17.68 -11.81
C ASP A 464 -12.94 -17.46 -12.47
N ALA A 465 -13.11 -16.33 -13.14
CA ALA A 465 -14.36 -16.02 -13.81
C ALA A 465 -14.68 -17.07 -14.88
N LYS A 466 -13.66 -17.57 -15.59
CA LYS A 466 -13.82 -18.66 -16.55
C LYS A 466 -14.22 -19.97 -15.86
N ALA A 467 -13.53 -20.36 -14.79
CA ALA A 467 -13.85 -21.59 -14.05
C ALA A 467 -15.27 -21.58 -13.48
N MET A 468 -15.70 -20.41 -12.98
CA MET A 468 -16.99 -20.20 -12.33
C MET A 468 -18.12 -19.77 -13.28
N GLY A 469 -17.84 -19.64 -14.58
CA GLY A 469 -18.81 -19.16 -15.57
C GLY A 469 -19.30 -17.72 -15.34
N GLN A 470 -18.53 -16.88 -14.64
CA GLN A 470 -18.87 -15.49 -14.33
C GLN A 470 -18.55 -14.53 -15.49
N ARG A 471 -19.21 -13.37 -15.48
CA ARG A 471 -18.83 -12.20 -16.30
C ARG A 471 -17.72 -11.43 -15.57
N LEU A 472 -16.53 -11.37 -16.17
CA LEU A 472 -15.47 -10.48 -15.70
C LEU A 472 -15.66 -9.07 -16.28
N LEU A 473 -15.63 -8.04 -15.43
CA LEU A 473 -15.61 -6.63 -15.78
C LEU A 473 -14.34 -5.98 -15.21
N ILE A 474 -13.58 -5.29 -16.04
CA ILE A 474 -12.30 -4.68 -15.66
C ILE A 474 -12.49 -3.17 -15.60
N LYS A 475 -12.35 -2.59 -14.41
CA LYS A 475 -12.40 -1.13 -14.23
C LYS A 475 -11.01 -0.55 -14.42
N GLN A 476 -10.88 0.32 -15.41
CA GLN A 476 -9.66 1.06 -15.73
C GLN A 476 -9.87 2.56 -15.51
N ASP A 477 -9.28 3.41 -16.35
CA ASP A 477 -9.35 4.87 -16.29
C ASP A 477 -10.56 5.45 -17.08
N GLN A 478 -11.65 4.67 -17.18
CA GLN A 478 -12.87 5.05 -17.90
C GLN A 478 -13.60 6.18 -17.17
N GLY A 479 -14.32 7.02 -17.94
CA GLY A 479 -15.19 8.05 -17.36
C GLY A 479 -16.35 7.43 -16.57
N GLU A 480 -16.89 8.14 -15.58
CA GLU A 480 -17.98 7.62 -14.71
C GLU A 480 -19.19 7.12 -15.51
N MET A 481 -19.59 7.85 -16.56
CA MET A 481 -20.72 7.47 -17.43
C MET A 481 -20.44 6.19 -18.24
N GLU A 482 -19.22 6.03 -18.74
CA GLU A 482 -18.80 4.82 -19.47
C GLU A 482 -18.80 3.61 -18.53
N TRP A 483 -18.25 3.78 -17.33
CA TRP A 483 -18.25 2.77 -16.27
C TRP A 483 -19.67 2.33 -15.89
N GLU A 484 -20.61 3.27 -15.70
CA GLU A 484 -22.00 2.95 -15.39
C GLU A 484 -22.67 2.16 -16.51
N GLN A 485 -22.42 2.50 -17.76
CA GLN A 485 -22.96 1.79 -18.92
C GLN A 485 -22.42 0.36 -19.01
N GLU A 486 -21.11 0.17 -18.88
CA GLU A 486 -20.47 -1.15 -18.92
C GLU A 486 -20.89 -2.03 -17.73
N LEU A 487 -20.99 -1.44 -16.54
CA LEU A 487 -21.50 -2.14 -15.36
C LEU A 487 -22.94 -2.59 -15.55
N ALA A 488 -23.81 -1.73 -16.09
CA ALA A 488 -25.20 -2.10 -16.38
C ALA A 488 -25.32 -3.22 -17.42
N GLU A 489 -24.45 -3.24 -18.44
CA GLU A 489 -24.39 -4.34 -19.41
C GLU A 489 -23.88 -5.64 -18.78
N ALA A 490 -22.81 -5.57 -17.98
CA ALA A 490 -22.24 -6.73 -17.30
C ALA A 490 -23.22 -7.33 -16.29
N LEU A 491 -24.05 -6.52 -15.61
CA LEU A 491 -25.11 -7.00 -14.74
C LEU A 491 -26.20 -7.77 -15.49
N ARG A 492 -26.60 -7.32 -16.69
CA ARG A 492 -27.56 -8.06 -17.53
C ARG A 492 -27.00 -9.42 -17.98
N ASP A 493 -25.71 -9.48 -18.34
CA ASP A 493 -25.06 -10.75 -18.67
C ASP A 493 -24.96 -11.68 -17.44
N ALA A 494 -24.67 -11.12 -16.27
CA ALA A 494 -24.63 -11.86 -15.00
C ALA A 494 -26.02 -12.41 -14.62
N GLU A 495 -27.10 -11.65 -14.82
CA GLU A 495 -28.49 -12.12 -14.65
C GLU A 495 -28.82 -13.31 -15.56
N LYS A 496 -28.44 -13.21 -16.84
CA LYS A 496 -28.61 -14.30 -17.80
C LYS A 496 -27.87 -15.56 -17.37
N ARG A 497 -26.60 -15.45 -16.99
CA ARG A 497 -25.77 -16.58 -16.51
C ARG A 497 -26.34 -17.20 -15.23
N CYS A 498 -26.83 -16.36 -14.32
CA CYS A 498 -27.48 -16.81 -13.09
C CYS A 498 -28.73 -17.64 -13.38
N ALA A 499 -29.58 -17.19 -14.32
CA ALA A 499 -30.76 -17.93 -14.73
C ALA A 499 -30.41 -19.25 -15.44
N GLU A 500 -29.41 -19.24 -16.34
CA GLU A 500 -28.91 -20.42 -17.04
C GLU A 500 -28.33 -21.48 -16.08
N ASN A 501 -27.68 -21.05 -15.01
CA ASN A 501 -27.16 -21.94 -13.97
C ASN A 501 -28.16 -22.16 -12.81
N HIS A 502 -29.45 -21.92 -13.05
CA HIS A 502 -30.54 -22.18 -12.10
C HIS A 502 -30.33 -21.57 -10.71
N GLU A 503 -29.76 -20.37 -10.64
CA GLU A 503 -29.47 -19.63 -9.40
C GLU A 503 -28.55 -20.40 -8.43
N LEU A 504 -27.76 -21.35 -8.94
CA LEU A 504 -26.77 -22.06 -8.14
C LEU A 504 -25.56 -21.18 -7.86
N ALA A 505 -24.66 -21.61 -6.98
CA ALA A 505 -23.43 -20.87 -6.70
C ALA A 505 -22.42 -21.03 -7.85
N PRO A 506 -21.89 -19.93 -8.43
CA PRO A 506 -20.97 -20.03 -9.57
C PRO A 506 -19.63 -20.66 -9.20
N TRP A 507 -19.23 -20.61 -7.92
CA TRP A 507 -18.03 -21.32 -7.42
C TRP A 507 -18.23 -22.83 -7.24
N GLY A 508 -19.44 -23.35 -7.41
CA GLY A 508 -19.74 -24.77 -7.31
C GLY A 508 -19.82 -25.31 -5.87
N CYS A 509 -20.04 -26.61 -5.75
CA CYS A 509 -20.11 -27.32 -4.47
C CYS A 509 -19.29 -28.61 -4.44
N GLN A 510 -18.39 -28.82 -5.42
CA GLN A 510 -17.47 -29.96 -5.41
C GLN A 510 -16.63 -30.02 -4.13
N TRP A 511 -16.18 -28.86 -3.63
CA TRP A 511 -15.42 -28.76 -2.38
C TRP A 511 -16.11 -29.43 -1.20
N PHE A 512 -17.46 -29.36 -1.14
CA PHE A 512 -18.23 -29.92 -0.03
C PHE A 512 -18.29 -31.45 -0.12
N GLU A 513 -18.43 -31.99 -1.32
CA GLU A 513 -18.40 -33.43 -1.56
C GLU A 513 -17.02 -34.02 -1.22
N ASP A 514 -15.95 -33.36 -1.68
CA ASP A 514 -14.57 -33.79 -1.39
C ASP A 514 -14.29 -33.72 0.11
N TRP A 515 -14.71 -32.63 0.77
CA TRP A 515 -14.61 -32.46 2.21
C TRP A 515 -15.38 -33.55 2.96
N LYS A 516 -16.64 -33.80 2.58
CA LYS A 516 -17.47 -34.84 3.20
C LYS A 516 -16.81 -36.21 3.08
N ASN A 517 -16.29 -36.54 1.90
CA ASN A 517 -15.58 -37.81 1.68
C ASN A 517 -14.30 -37.92 2.53
N ASN A 518 -13.61 -36.82 2.78
CA ASN A 518 -12.48 -36.79 3.71
C ASN A 518 -12.92 -36.99 5.17
N VAL A 519 -14.03 -36.39 5.60
CA VAL A 519 -14.61 -36.61 6.93
C VAL A 519 -15.03 -38.06 7.11
N ASP A 520 -15.74 -38.64 6.15
CA ASP A 520 -16.18 -40.05 6.20
C ASP A 520 -14.96 -40.99 6.33
N ARG A 521 -13.84 -40.68 5.66
CA ARG A 521 -12.59 -41.44 5.78
C ARG A 521 -11.92 -41.26 7.16
N ALA A 522 -11.91 -40.06 7.71
CA ALA A 522 -11.38 -39.80 9.04
C ALA A 522 -12.18 -40.57 10.11
N GLU A 523 -13.52 -40.59 9.99
CA GLU A 523 -14.40 -41.36 10.85
C GLU A 523 -14.16 -42.87 10.73
N GLN A 524 -14.00 -43.39 9.50
CA GLN A 524 -13.63 -44.81 9.26
C GLN A 524 -12.29 -45.19 9.90
N HIS A 525 -11.39 -44.21 10.09
CA HIS A 525 -10.12 -44.39 10.80
C HIS A 525 -10.22 -44.09 12.30
N HIS A 526 -11.42 -43.84 12.81
CA HIS A 526 -11.71 -43.51 14.21
C HIS A 526 -10.90 -42.32 14.73
N GLN A 527 -10.68 -41.32 13.87
CA GLN A 527 -9.96 -40.11 14.23
C GLN A 527 -10.85 -39.17 15.05
N THR A 528 -10.27 -38.49 16.04
CA THR A 528 -10.92 -37.39 16.74
C THR A 528 -11.10 -36.23 15.77
N LEU A 529 -12.32 -35.74 15.59
CA LEU A 529 -12.59 -34.62 14.68
C LEU A 529 -12.42 -33.29 15.41
N HIS A 530 -11.76 -32.30 14.81
CA HIS A 530 -11.51 -30.98 15.41
C HIS A 530 -12.08 -29.85 14.55
N VAL A 531 -12.78 -28.91 15.21
CA VAL A 531 -13.35 -27.69 14.60
C VAL A 531 -12.74 -26.46 15.26
N PHE A 532 -12.07 -25.63 14.47
CA PHE A 532 -11.50 -24.35 14.93
C PHE A 532 -12.43 -23.19 14.59
N TYR A 533 -12.72 -22.37 15.60
CA TYR A 533 -13.53 -21.15 15.51
C TYR A 533 -12.66 -19.91 15.47
N PHE A 534 -13.22 -18.78 15.02
CA PHE A 534 -12.60 -17.47 15.17
C PHE A 534 -12.32 -17.14 16.64
N GLU A 535 -11.31 -16.28 16.85
CA GLU A 535 -10.85 -15.83 18.16
C GLU A 535 -11.99 -15.28 19.03
N GLY A 536 -12.10 -15.79 20.26
CA GLY A 536 -13.14 -15.47 21.25
C GLY A 536 -14.54 -15.98 20.90
N CYS A 537 -14.65 -16.86 19.89
CA CYS A 537 -15.94 -17.24 19.30
C CYS A 537 -16.17 -18.76 19.24
N LYS A 538 -15.40 -19.55 20.01
CA LYS A 538 -15.64 -20.98 20.21
C LYS A 538 -17.13 -21.31 20.46
N GLY A 539 -17.66 -22.25 19.66
CA GLY A 539 -19.04 -22.73 19.73
C GLY A 539 -20.10 -21.79 19.14
N LYS A 540 -19.73 -20.60 18.66
CA LYS A 540 -20.68 -19.61 18.09
C LYS A 540 -20.82 -19.77 16.58
N GLY A 541 -22.00 -19.42 16.04
CA GLY A 541 -22.24 -19.37 14.59
C GLY A 541 -22.71 -20.69 13.96
N LYS A 542 -23.02 -21.71 14.78
CA LYS A 542 -23.65 -22.94 14.31
C LYS A 542 -25.03 -22.67 13.72
N MET A 543 -25.42 -23.48 12.76
CA MET A 543 -26.74 -23.45 12.13
C MET A 543 -27.29 -24.86 12.01
N LEU A 544 -28.62 -25.00 12.04
CA LEU A 544 -29.25 -26.26 11.66
C LEU A 544 -29.07 -26.47 10.15
N TRP A 545 -28.80 -27.71 9.74
CA TRP A 545 -28.59 -28.07 8.33
C TRP A 545 -29.72 -27.61 7.40
N ASP A 546 -30.97 -27.73 7.85
CA ASP A 546 -32.16 -27.36 7.07
C ASP A 546 -32.36 -25.84 6.95
N GLN A 547 -31.64 -25.05 7.75
CA GLN A 547 -31.66 -23.58 7.70
C GLN A 547 -30.58 -23.00 6.80
N LEU A 548 -29.65 -23.81 6.27
CA LEU A 548 -28.55 -23.30 5.45
C LEU A 548 -29.02 -22.63 4.16
N SER A 549 -30.08 -23.12 3.52
CA SER A 549 -30.65 -22.50 2.33
C SER A 549 -31.42 -21.22 2.62
N ASP A 550 -31.80 -20.96 3.87
CA ASP A 550 -32.51 -19.75 4.27
C ASP A 550 -31.56 -18.55 4.32
N LYS A 551 -31.87 -17.52 3.54
CA LYS A 551 -31.04 -16.31 3.43
C LYS A 551 -31.05 -15.50 4.73
N GLN A 552 -32.18 -15.40 5.41
CA GLN A 552 -32.33 -14.62 6.63
C GLN A 552 -31.60 -15.30 7.79
N ALA A 553 -31.80 -16.60 7.96
CA ALA A 553 -31.11 -17.40 8.97
C ALA A 553 -29.59 -17.31 8.82
N ARG A 554 -29.06 -17.39 7.58
CA ARG A 554 -27.63 -17.19 7.33
C ARG A 554 -27.14 -15.79 7.66
N GLN A 555 -27.92 -14.76 7.32
CA GLN A 555 -27.55 -13.37 7.64
C GLN A 555 -27.52 -13.14 9.16
N ASP A 556 -28.46 -13.72 9.89
CA ASP A 556 -28.52 -13.59 11.34
C ASP A 556 -27.40 -14.38 12.02
N ALA A 557 -27.11 -15.60 11.57
CA ALA A 557 -25.96 -16.37 12.05
C ALA A 557 -24.63 -15.63 11.83
N ARG A 558 -24.45 -14.97 10.67
CA ARG A 558 -23.22 -14.23 10.33
C ARG A 558 -22.93 -13.02 11.24
N LYS A 559 -23.94 -12.38 11.83
CA LYS A 559 -23.74 -11.19 12.69
C LYS A 559 -22.97 -11.51 13.98
N SER A 560 -23.01 -12.76 14.42
CA SER A 560 -22.38 -13.22 15.66
C SER A 560 -21.58 -14.52 15.48
N SER A 561 -21.18 -14.82 14.23
CA SER A 561 -20.59 -16.11 13.88
C SER A 561 -19.13 -16.24 14.35
N GLY A 562 -18.81 -17.38 14.97
CA GLY A 562 -17.45 -17.86 15.14
C GLY A 562 -16.94 -18.69 13.97
N LEU A 563 -17.77 -18.89 12.93
CA LEU A 563 -17.48 -19.72 11.76
C LEU A 563 -17.49 -18.90 10.47
N GLY A 564 -16.60 -19.25 9.54
CA GLY A 564 -16.64 -18.80 8.16
C GLY A 564 -17.81 -19.40 7.36
N ALA A 565 -18.04 -18.88 6.15
CA ALA A 565 -19.20 -19.27 5.34
C ALA A 565 -19.22 -20.76 4.94
N SER A 566 -18.08 -21.36 4.58
CA SER A 566 -17.98 -22.81 4.33
C SER A 566 -18.10 -23.59 5.63
N GLN A 567 -17.41 -23.14 6.68
CA GLN A 567 -17.40 -23.77 8.00
C GLN A 567 -18.80 -23.92 8.60
N THR A 568 -19.69 -22.94 8.40
CA THR A 568 -21.08 -23.07 8.85
C THR A 568 -21.78 -24.28 8.23
N SER A 569 -21.55 -24.57 6.95
CA SER A 569 -22.10 -25.76 6.29
C SER A 569 -21.41 -27.05 6.75
N GLU A 570 -20.09 -27.01 6.96
CA GLU A 570 -19.31 -28.14 7.48
C GLU A 570 -19.82 -28.58 8.85
N VAL A 571 -19.90 -27.65 9.81
CA VAL A 571 -20.34 -27.92 11.19
C VAL A 571 -21.82 -28.34 11.23
N ALA A 572 -22.69 -27.67 10.46
CA ALA A 572 -24.09 -28.05 10.36
C ALA A 572 -24.28 -29.48 9.82
N TYR A 573 -23.41 -29.93 8.92
CA TYR A 573 -23.44 -31.30 8.42
C TYR A 573 -23.03 -32.29 9.51
N LEU A 574 -21.91 -32.04 10.21
CA LEU A 574 -21.45 -32.87 11.32
C LEU A 574 -22.54 -33.04 12.39
N ASP A 575 -23.19 -31.94 12.77
CA ASP A 575 -24.31 -31.95 13.71
C ASP A 575 -25.50 -32.77 13.18
N LYS A 576 -25.85 -32.62 11.89
CA LYS A 576 -26.95 -33.37 11.26
C LYS A 576 -26.70 -34.87 11.26
N VAL A 577 -25.48 -35.31 10.93
CA VAL A 577 -25.16 -36.74 10.87
C VAL A 577 -24.81 -37.34 12.23
N GLY A 578 -24.69 -36.51 13.27
CA GLY A 578 -24.43 -36.94 14.64
C GLY A 578 -22.97 -37.27 14.93
N LEU A 579 -22.03 -36.67 14.19
CA LEU A 579 -20.59 -36.87 14.41
C LEU A 579 -20.10 -35.99 15.55
N SER A 580 -19.42 -36.58 16.52
CA SER A 580 -18.79 -35.87 17.63
C SER A 580 -17.48 -35.21 17.18
N TYR A 581 -17.26 -33.96 17.61
CA TYR A 581 -16.02 -33.23 17.37
C TYR A 581 -15.63 -32.38 18.59
N VAL A 582 -14.33 -32.07 18.69
CA VAL A 582 -13.76 -31.18 19.70
C VAL A 582 -13.73 -29.76 19.13
N GLU A 583 -14.21 -28.81 19.94
CA GLU A 583 -14.28 -27.40 19.57
C GLU A 583 -13.10 -26.62 20.15
N HIS A 584 -12.42 -25.87 19.28
CA HIS A 584 -11.27 -25.06 19.62
C HIS A 584 -11.47 -23.60 19.27
N ASP A 585 -10.98 -22.71 20.12
CA ASP A 585 -10.66 -21.36 19.68
C ASP A 585 -9.39 -21.37 18.82
N ILE A 586 -9.28 -20.52 17.79
CA ILE A 586 -8.07 -20.46 16.95
C ILE A 586 -6.79 -20.17 17.75
N THR A 587 -6.90 -19.52 18.91
CA THR A 587 -5.77 -19.27 19.81
C THR A 587 -5.18 -20.55 20.41
N GLU A 588 -5.94 -21.65 20.44
CA GLU A 588 -5.50 -22.98 20.91
C GLU A 588 -4.75 -23.76 19.82
N PHE A 589 -4.63 -23.22 18.59
CA PHE A 589 -4.05 -23.96 17.46
C PHE A 589 -2.55 -24.22 17.62
N GLU A 590 -1.79 -23.31 18.24
CA GLU A 590 -0.37 -23.54 18.51
C GLU A 590 -0.14 -24.71 19.46
N ASP A 591 -0.95 -24.77 20.53
CA ASP A 591 -0.90 -25.85 21.51
C ASP A 591 -1.29 -27.19 20.87
N PHE A 592 -2.29 -27.17 19.97
CA PHE A 592 -2.64 -28.32 19.14
C PHE A 592 -1.47 -28.77 18.27
N LEU A 593 -0.78 -27.85 17.57
CA LEU A 593 0.38 -28.23 16.75
C LEU A 593 1.52 -28.80 17.60
N ALA A 594 1.80 -28.19 18.76
CA ALA A 594 2.87 -28.63 19.66
C ALA A 594 2.61 -30.01 20.27
N SER A 595 1.36 -30.42 20.45
CA SER A 595 1.03 -31.77 20.93
C SER A 595 1.15 -32.86 19.87
N HIS A 596 1.31 -32.50 18.59
CA HIS A 596 1.41 -33.42 17.46
C HIS A 596 2.76 -33.34 16.72
N SER A 597 3.70 -32.53 17.21
CA SER A 597 5.02 -32.28 16.59
C SER A 597 6.11 -33.26 16.99
#